data_AF-A0AAV6NRI9-F1
#
_entry.id   AF-A0AAV6NRI9-F1
#
_cell.length_a   1.000
_cell.length_b   1.000
_cell.length_c   1.000
_cell.angle_alpha   90.00
_cell.angle_beta   90.00
_cell.angle_gamma   90.00
#
_symmetry.space_group_name_H-M   'P 1'
#
loop_
_entity.id
_entity.type
_entity.pdbx_description
1 polymer ?
#
loop_
_entity_poly.entity_id
_entity_poly.type
_entity_poly.pdbx_seq_one_letter_code
_entity_poly.pdbx_strand_id
1 'polypeptide(L)'
;MGFIDSFRSIDWEHESFPSYEDFTFLPLFALLFPTVRFFLDRLLFEKVGRRLIFGKGYPLKDANTDEKQKKIRKFKESAWKCVYFVSAELLALSVTYDEPWFTSTKHFWVGPGDQVWPDQSAKLKLKGLYMYAAGFYTYSIFALIFWETRRSDFGVSMSHHVATLILIVLSYIFRFARVGSVVLALHDANDVFLEIGKMSKYGGAETLASIAFVLFVVSWLLLRLIYYPFWILWSTSYEVLLVLDKNKHPVDGPIYYYVFNTLLFCLLVLHIYWWVLIYRMLVKQIEARGQISEDVRSDSEGEEDHED
;
A
#
# COMPACT_ATOMS: atom_id res chain seq x y z
N MET A 1 1.84 29.95 -14.45
CA MET A 1 1.88 29.41 -15.83
C MET A 1 3.04 28.42 -16.03
N GLY A 2 4.27 28.67 -15.55
CA GLY A 2 5.42 27.79 -15.84
C GLY A 2 5.39 26.30 -15.40
N PHE A 3 4.79 25.94 -14.26
CA PHE A 3 4.85 24.54 -13.77
C PHE A 3 3.89 23.60 -14.51
N ILE A 4 2.66 24.05 -14.78
CA ILE A 4 1.63 23.23 -15.46
C ILE A 4 2.01 23.03 -16.93
N ASP A 5 2.55 24.07 -17.59
CA ASP A 5 3.01 23.96 -18.97
C ASP A 5 4.25 23.06 -19.09
N SER A 6 5.18 23.14 -18.13
CA SER A 6 6.33 22.22 -18.04
C SER A 6 5.92 20.77 -17.74
N PHE A 7 4.85 20.56 -16.97
CA PHE A 7 4.34 19.22 -16.67
C PHE A 7 3.61 18.61 -17.88
N ARG A 8 2.94 19.46 -18.67
CA ARG A 8 2.29 19.07 -19.94
C ARG A 8 3.29 18.80 -21.06
N SER A 9 4.48 19.38 -21.01
CA SER A 9 5.54 19.10 -22.00
C SER A 9 6.29 17.80 -21.75
N ILE A 10 6.08 17.13 -20.61
CA ILE A 10 6.67 15.82 -20.34
C ILE A 10 5.92 14.77 -21.14
N ASP A 11 6.66 14.00 -21.94
CA ASP A 11 6.11 12.86 -22.67
C ASP A 11 5.96 11.65 -21.72
N TRP A 12 4.81 11.59 -21.05
CA TRP A 12 4.48 10.53 -20.09
C TRP A 12 4.36 9.14 -20.70
N GLU A 13 4.14 9.07 -22.01
CA GLU A 13 4.04 7.83 -22.80
C GLU A 13 5.39 7.36 -23.32
N HIS A 14 6.46 8.14 -23.12
CA HIS A 14 7.80 7.77 -23.55
C HIS A 14 8.23 6.42 -22.95
N GLU A 15 8.61 5.49 -23.81
CA GLU A 15 9.07 4.15 -23.43
C GLU A 15 10.59 4.08 -23.42
N SER A 16 11.13 3.57 -22.31
CA SER A 16 12.55 3.25 -22.19
C SER A 16 12.73 2.03 -21.30
N PHE A 17 13.86 1.34 -21.43
CA PHE A 17 14.18 0.24 -20.53
C PHE A 17 14.33 0.76 -19.09
N PRO A 18 13.82 0.03 -18.09
CA PRO A 18 14.17 0.26 -16.69
C PRO A 18 15.68 0.29 -16.51
N SER A 19 16.19 1.35 -15.89
CA SER A 19 17.62 1.59 -15.67
C SER A 19 17.89 1.90 -14.20
N TYR A 20 19.14 1.67 -13.76
CA TYR A 20 19.53 2.00 -12.38
C TYR A 20 19.49 3.51 -12.11
N GLU A 21 19.66 4.34 -13.15
CA GLU A 21 19.60 5.80 -13.05
C GLU A 21 18.22 6.30 -12.65
N ASP A 22 17.15 5.54 -12.96
CA ASP A 22 15.80 5.90 -12.56
C ASP A 22 15.64 5.93 -11.02
N PHE A 23 16.44 5.15 -10.27
CA PHE A 23 16.43 5.17 -8.80
C PHE A 23 17.02 6.45 -8.20
N THR A 24 17.63 7.34 -8.99
CA THR A 24 18.07 8.66 -8.50
C THR A 24 16.90 9.54 -8.05
N PHE A 25 15.67 9.26 -8.52
CA PHE A 25 14.45 9.92 -8.05
C PHE A 25 13.91 9.33 -6.75
N LEU A 26 14.39 8.17 -6.30
CA LEU A 26 13.91 7.50 -5.09
C LEU A 26 14.11 8.35 -3.82
N PRO A 27 15.30 8.96 -3.56
CA PRO A 27 15.48 9.84 -2.41
C PRO A 27 14.55 11.05 -2.40
N LEU A 28 14.17 11.57 -3.58
CA LEU A 28 13.22 12.68 -3.68
C LEU A 28 11.86 12.29 -3.10
N PHE A 29 11.33 11.13 -3.50
CA PHE A 29 10.05 10.63 -2.95
C PHE A 29 10.17 10.24 -1.47
N ALA A 30 11.27 9.59 -1.07
CA ALA A 30 11.49 9.20 0.32
C ALA A 30 11.56 10.41 1.28
N LEU A 31 12.02 11.58 0.82
CA LEU A 31 12.02 12.84 1.59
C LEU A 31 10.71 13.63 1.44
N LEU A 32 10.02 13.49 0.31
CA LEU A 32 8.73 14.13 0.06
C LEU A 32 7.68 13.68 1.09
N PHE A 33 7.54 12.37 1.31
CA PHE A 33 6.54 11.82 2.23
C PHE A 33 6.62 12.34 3.67
N PRO A 34 7.76 12.29 4.38
CA PRO A 34 7.85 12.83 5.73
C PRO A 34 7.62 14.35 5.76
N THR A 35 8.05 15.07 4.71
CA THR A 35 7.81 16.52 4.58
C THR A 35 6.31 16.83 4.47
N VAL A 36 5.60 16.16 3.55
CA VAL A 36 4.15 16.33 3.38
C VAL A 36 3.40 15.92 4.64
N ARG A 37 3.78 14.79 5.27
CA ARG A 37 3.20 14.37 6.55
C ARG A 37 3.33 15.45 7.61
N PHE A 38 4.52 16.02 7.78
CA PHE A 38 4.78 17.05 8.78
C PHE A 38 3.86 18.28 8.62
N PHE A 39 3.65 18.74 7.39
CA PHE A 39 2.76 19.87 7.13
C PHE A 39 1.29 19.50 7.33
N LEU A 40 0.84 18.36 6.82
CA LEU A 40 -0.55 17.91 6.99
C LEU A 40 -0.88 17.65 8.46
N ASP A 41 0.06 17.08 9.22
CA ASP A 41 -0.08 16.82 10.65
C ASP A 41 -0.38 18.09 11.44
N ARG A 42 0.34 19.18 11.14
CA ARG A 42 0.22 20.47 11.84
C ARG A 42 -0.94 21.32 11.35
N LEU A 43 -1.19 21.33 10.05
CA LEU A 43 -2.15 22.26 9.44
C LEU A 43 -3.57 21.69 9.37
N LEU A 44 -3.70 20.37 9.15
CA LEU A 44 -4.96 19.71 8.84
C LEU A 44 -5.33 18.65 9.89
N PHE A 45 -4.52 17.60 10.05
CA PHE A 45 -4.92 16.41 10.80
C PHE A 45 -5.15 16.70 12.28
N GLU A 46 -4.31 17.53 12.91
CA GLU A 46 -4.53 17.92 14.30
C GLU A 46 -5.83 18.71 14.50
N LYS A 47 -6.12 19.68 13.62
CA LYS A 47 -7.35 20.49 13.70
C LYS A 47 -8.60 19.64 13.46
N VAL A 48 -8.56 18.80 12.44
CA VAL A 48 -9.68 17.90 12.09
C VAL A 48 -9.88 16.86 13.19
N GLY A 49 -8.80 16.21 13.64
CA GLY A 49 -8.85 15.22 14.71
C GLY A 49 -9.41 15.78 16.01
N ARG A 50 -8.93 16.94 16.47
CA ARG A 50 -9.49 17.59 17.68
C ARG A 50 -10.97 17.91 17.53
N ARG A 51 -11.39 18.40 16.37
CA ARG A 51 -12.80 18.74 16.10
C ARG A 51 -13.70 17.52 16.06
N LEU A 52 -13.26 16.42 15.43
CA LEU A 52 -14.04 15.20 15.33
C LEU A 52 -14.09 14.43 16.66
N ILE A 53 -12.99 14.38 17.40
CA ILE A 53 -12.90 13.61 18.65
C ILE A 53 -13.56 14.34 19.83
N PHE A 54 -13.42 15.67 19.95
CA PHE A 54 -13.88 16.43 21.14
C PHE A 54 -15.03 17.41 20.87
N GLY A 55 -15.47 17.56 19.61
CA GLY A 55 -16.54 18.49 19.23
C GLY A 55 -16.12 19.97 19.12
N LYS A 56 -17.05 20.84 18.71
CA LYS A 56 -16.83 22.30 18.62
C LYS A 56 -16.88 22.91 20.03
N GLY A 57 -15.78 23.51 20.48
CA GLY A 57 -15.75 24.35 21.70
C GLY A 57 -15.00 23.77 22.90
N TYR A 58 -14.23 22.69 22.73
CA TYR A 58 -13.47 22.10 23.83
C TYR A 58 -12.30 23.02 24.26
N PRO A 59 -12.21 23.40 25.55
CA PRO A 59 -11.09 24.20 26.03
C PRO A 59 -9.79 23.40 25.93
N LEU A 60 -8.74 24.01 25.37
CA LEU A 60 -7.39 23.45 25.22
C LEU A 60 -6.78 22.91 26.53
N LYS A 61 -7.29 23.34 27.69
CA LYS A 61 -6.84 22.91 29.03
C LYS A 61 -7.27 21.49 29.42
N ASP A 62 -8.39 20.96 28.89
CA ASP A 62 -8.91 19.62 29.25
C ASP A 62 -8.52 18.51 28.25
N ALA A 63 -7.66 18.85 27.28
CA ALA A 63 -7.10 17.92 26.29
C ALA A 63 -5.85 17.16 26.80
N ASN A 64 -5.52 17.29 28.09
CA ASN A 64 -4.26 16.85 28.68
C ASN A 64 -4.28 15.45 29.31
N THR A 65 -5.36 14.67 29.20
CA THR A 65 -5.28 13.25 29.58
C THR A 65 -4.52 12.46 28.51
N ASP A 66 -3.57 11.63 28.94
CA ASP A 66 -2.69 10.86 28.05
C ASP A 66 -3.48 10.00 27.05
N GLU A 67 -4.62 9.45 27.45
CA GLU A 67 -5.53 8.70 26.57
C GLU A 67 -6.04 9.54 25.39
N LYS A 68 -6.39 10.81 25.63
CA LYS A 68 -6.88 11.72 24.59
C LYS A 68 -5.77 12.04 23.59
N GLN A 69 -4.54 12.26 24.06
CA GLN A 69 -3.38 12.49 23.20
C GLN A 69 -3.03 11.24 22.39
N LYS A 70 -3.07 10.04 23.01
CA LYS A 70 -2.92 8.76 22.32
C LYS A 70 -3.98 8.62 21.20
N LYS A 71 -5.24 8.96 21.46
CA LYS A 71 -6.33 8.91 20.46
C LYS A 71 -6.11 9.87 19.27
N ILE A 72 -5.69 11.11 19.53
CA ILE A 72 -5.33 12.06 18.46
C ILE A 72 -4.15 11.55 17.64
N ARG A 73 -3.11 11.00 18.28
CA ARG A 73 -1.94 10.45 17.59
C ARG A 73 -2.34 9.31 16.65
N LYS A 74 -3.13 8.34 17.14
CA LYS A 74 -3.66 7.24 16.31
C LYS A 74 -4.52 7.74 15.16
N PHE A 75 -5.36 8.77 15.38
CA PHE A 75 -6.13 9.41 14.30
C PHE A 75 -5.22 10.03 13.24
N LYS A 76 -4.19 10.77 13.64
CA LYS A 76 -3.23 11.42 12.71
C LYS A 76 -2.44 10.38 11.90
N GLU A 77 -1.98 9.31 12.55
CA GLU A 77 -1.32 8.19 11.87
C GLU A 77 -2.23 7.59 10.78
N SER A 78 -3.50 7.31 11.12
CA SER A 78 -4.47 6.79 10.16
C SER A 78 -4.82 7.78 9.04
N ALA A 79 -4.93 9.08 9.36
CA ALA A 79 -5.20 10.10 8.36
C ALA A 79 -4.06 10.24 7.34
N TRP A 80 -2.81 10.18 7.81
CA TRP A 80 -1.64 10.18 6.92
C TRP A 80 -1.65 8.96 5.98
N LYS A 81 -1.87 7.76 6.53
CA LYS A 81 -1.94 6.53 5.73
C LYS A 81 -3.09 6.58 4.72
N CYS A 82 -4.26 7.10 5.12
CA CYS A 82 -5.39 7.28 4.22
C CYS A 82 -5.06 8.22 3.05
N VAL A 83 -4.40 9.36 3.31
CA VAL A 83 -4.00 10.29 2.23
C VAL A 83 -3.05 9.62 1.26
N TYR A 84 -2.06 8.88 1.77
CA TYR A 84 -1.17 8.11 0.93
C TYR A 84 -1.93 7.08 0.08
N PHE A 85 -2.70 6.17 0.69
CA PHE A 85 -3.35 5.09 -0.06
C PHE A 85 -4.34 5.62 -1.10
N VAL A 86 -5.08 6.69 -0.81
CA VAL A 86 -5.95 7.34 -1.81
C VAL A 86 -5.13 7.91 -2.96
N SER A 87 -4.04 8.61 -2.67
CA SER A 87 -3.18 9.19 -3.71
C SER A 87 -2.46 8.12 -4.55
N ALA A 88 -2.01 7.03 -3.91
CA ALA A 88 -1.36 5.90 -4.56
C ALA A 88 -2.34 5.16 -5.47
N GLU A 89 -3.56 4.90 -4.99
CA GLU A 89 -4.61 4.25 -5.77
C GLU A 89 -5.02 5.08 -6.99
N LEU A 90 -5.24 6.38 -6.81
CA LEU A 90 -5.56 7.28 -7.93
C LEU A 90 -4.42 7.32 -8.95
N LEU A 91 -3.16 7.35 -8.50
CA LEU A 91 -2.01 7.33 -9.38
C LEU A 91 -1.92 5.99 -10.13
N ALA A 92 -2.04 4.86 -9.43
CA ALA A 92 -1.97 3.53 -10.00
C ALA A 92 -3.06 3.31 -11.07
N LEU A 93 -4.30 3.69 -10.76
CA LEU A 93 -5.40 3.64 -11.73
C LEU A 93 -5.15 4.57 -12.91
N SER A 94 -4.71 5.82 -12.69
CA SER A 94 -4.44 6.75 -13.79
C SER A 94 -3.33 6.27 -14.75
N VAL A 95 -2.35 5.54 -14.22
CA VAL A 95 -1.22 5.00 -14.99
C VAL A 95 -1.60 3.72 -15.73
N THR A 96 -2.49 2.91 -15.17
CA THR A 96 -2.77 1.56 -15.67
C THR A 96 -4.08 1.43 -16.42
N TYR A 97 -5.09 2.27 -16.16
CA TYR A 97 -6.45 2.09 -16.68
C TYR A 97 -6.53 1.99 -18.22
N ASP A 98 -5.78 2.85 -18.92
CA ASP A 98 -5.74 2.87 -20.39
C ASP A 98 -4.77 1.84 -21.00
N GLU A 99 -4.09 1.04 -20.17
CA GLU A 99 -3.08 0.10 -20.64
C GLU A 99 -3.68 -1.29 -20.94
N PRO A 100 -3.21 -2.00 -21.99
CA PRO A 100 -3.77 -3.30 -22.37
C PRO A 100 -3.73 -4.36 -21.27
N TRP A 101 -2.75 -4.27 -20.37
CA TRP A 101 -2.57 -5.21 -19.28
C TRP A 101 -3.52 -5.00 -18.09
N PHE A 102 -4.30 -3.92 -18.07
CA PHE A 102 -5.33 -3.73 -17.07
C PHE A 102 -6.50 -4.71 -17.24
N THR A 103 -6.77 -5.11 -18.48
CA THR A 103 -7.90 -6.00 -18.80
C THR A 103 -7.47 -7.44 -19.11
N SER A 104 -6.24 -7.64 -19.59
CA SER A 104 -5.74 -8.98 -19.93
C SER A 104 -4.35 -9.24 -19.36
N THR A 105 -4.24 -10.31 -18.58
CA THR A 105 -3.00 -10.74 -17.92
C THR A 105 -1.91 -11.16 -18.92
N LYS A 106 -2.28 -11.60 -20.12
CA LYS A 106 -1.34 -11.90 -21.21
C LYS A 106 -0.45 -10.71 -21.57
N HIS A 107 -0.99 -9.48 -21.47
CA HIS A 107 -0.25 -8.26 -21.79
C HIS A 107 0.75 -7.82 -20.71
N PHE A 108 0.78 -8.51 -19.56
CA PHE A 108 1.94 -8.44 -18.67
C PHE A 108 3.21 -8.90 -19.37
N TRP A 109 3.11 -9.97 -20.17
CA TRP A 109 4.26 -10.68 -20.75
C TRP A 109 4.54 -10.33 -22.20
N VAL A 110 3.52 -9.86 -22.93
CA VAL A 110 3.62 -9.52 -24.36
C VAL A 110 3.20 -8.06 -24.58
N GLY A 111 4.10 -7.27 -25.16
CA GLY A 111 3.87 -5.88 -25.55
C GLY A 111 3.73 -5.68 -27.06
N PRO A 112 3.61 -4.42 -27.50
CA PRO A 112 3.66 -4.06 -28.92
C PRO A 112 5.01 -4.45 -29.56
N GLY A 113 4.98 -4.80 -30.84
CA GLY A 113 6.19 -5.18 -31.59
C GLY A 113 6.72 -6.56 -31.18
N ASP A 114 8.01 -6.64 -30.91
CA ASP A 114 8.75 -7.84 -30.49
C ASP A 114 8.99 -7.90 -28.97
N GLN A 115 8.33 -7.02 -28.19
CA GLN A 115 8.49 -6.95 -26.74
C GLN A 115 7.88 -8.18 -26.05
N VAL A 116 8.77 -9.00 -25.50
CA VAL A 116 8.42 -10.22 -24.75
C VAL A 116 9.26 -10.23 -23.49
N TRP A 117 8.63 -10.43 -22.32
CA TRP A 117 9.36 -10.51 -21.06
C TRP A 117 10.47 -11.57 -21.14
N PRO A 118 11.72 -11.26 -20.72
CA PRO A 118 12.15 -10.08 -19.97
C PRO A 118 12.56 -8.85 -20.82
N ASP A 119 12.47 -8.89 -22.14
CA ASP A 119 12.84 -7.79 -23.04
C ASP A 119 11.67 -6.82 -23.27
N GLN A 120 11.32 -6.05 -22.24
CA GLN A 120 10.23 -5.07 -22.29
C GLN A 120 10.68 -3.69 -21.80
N SER A 121 10.15 -2.65 -22.45
CA SER A 121 10.26 -1.26 -22.02
C SER A 121 9.18 -0.93 -20.98
N ALA A 122 9.40 0.14 -20.22
CA ALA A 122 8.41 0.74 -19.34
C ALA A 122 8.18 2.20 -19.73
N LYS A 123 6.91 2.60 -19.75
CA LYS A 123 6.51 4.00 -19.95
C LYS A 123 6.95 4.88 -18.78
N LEU A 124 7.26 6.14 -19.05
CA LEU A 124 7.70 7.09 -18.02
C LEU A 124 6.70 7.21 -16.86
N LYS A 125 5.39 7.25 -17.16
CA LYS A 125 4.33 7.26 -16.12
C LYS A 125 4.37 6.03 -15.20
N LEU A 126 4.70 4.85 -15.75
CA LEU A 126 4.83 3.60 -15.00
C LEU A 126 6.11 3.61 -14.14
N LYS A 127 7.22 4.13 -14.67
CA LYS A 127 8.44 4.36 -13.88
C LYS A 127 8.17 5.30 -12.69
N GLY A 128 7.42 6.38 -12.93
CA GLY A 128 7.01 7.32 -11.89
C GLY A 128 6.19 6.67 -10.77
N LEU A 129 5.21 5.82 -11.11
CA LEU A 129 4.43 5.06 -10.14
C LEU A 129 5.34 4.18 -9.25
N TYR A 130 6.33 3.51 -9.85
CA TYR A 130 7.28 2.68 -9.11
C TYR A 130 8.14 3.50 -8.14
N MET A 131 8.66 4.65 -8.58
CA MET A 131 9.45 5.53 -7.71
C MET A 131 8.62 6.11 -6.57
N TYR A 132 7.35 6.45 -6.85
CA TYR A 132 6.39 6.90 -5.83
C TYR A 132 6.17 5.82 -4.75
N ALA A 133 5.83 4.59 -5.16
CA ALA A 133 5.59 3.48 -4.26
C ALA A 133 6.86 3.10 -3.48
N ALA A 134 7.99 2.92 -4.16
CA ALA A 134 9.27 2.59 -3.51
C ALA A 134 9.70 3.67 -2.50
N GLY A 135 9.48 4.95 -2.82
CA GLY A 135 9.77 6.06 -1.92
C GLY A 135 8.92 6.01 -0.65
N PHE A 136 7.64 5.69 -0.78
CA PHE A 136 6.76 5.53 0.38
C PHE A 136 7.15 4.34 1.24
N TYR A 137 7.37 3.17 0.65
CA TYR A 137 7.74 1.97 1.41
C TYR A 137 9.10 2.12 2.09
N THR A 138 10.04 2.85 1.48
CA THR A 138 11.31 3.23 2.13
C THR A 138 11.02 4.11 3.34
N TYR A 139 10.25 5.19 3.17
CA TYR A 139 9.86 6.07 4.26
C TYR A 139 9.07 5.32 5.36
N SER A 140 8.18 4.39 5.01
CA SER A 140 7.34 3.68 5.97
C SER A 140 8.15 2.75 6.87
N ILE A 141 9.24 2.16 6.36
CA ILE A 141 10.18 1.38 7.20
C ILE A 141 10.80 2.27 8.27
N PHE A 142 11.31 3.45 7.90
CA PHE A 142 11.85 4.41 8.87
C PHE A 142 10.76 4.90 9.85
N ALA A 143 9.56 5.17 9.35
CA ALA A 143 8.44 5.58 10.17
C ALA A 143 8.06 4.49 11.18
N LEU A 144 8.02 3.21 10.78
CA LEU A 144 7.73 2.09 11.68
C LEU A 144 8.78 1.91 12.77
N ILE A 145 10.06 2.14 12.46
CA ILE A 145 11.15 2.00 13.44
C ILE A 145 11.15 3.15 14.45
N PHE A 146 10.92 4.39 13.99
CA PHE A 146 11.19 5.59 14.80
C PHE A 146 9.97 6.41 15.20
N TRP A 147 8.83 6.30 14.50
CA TRP A 147 7.72 7.27 14.62
C TRP A 147 6.36 6.62 14.89
N GLU A 148 6.06 5.47 14.31
CA GLU A 148 4.75 4.82 14.45
C GLU A 148 4.64 4.02 15.75
N THR A 149 3.41 3.95 16.25
CA THR A 149 3.10 3.19 17.46
C THR A 149 3.30 1.68 17.20
N ARG A 150 4.18 1.04 17.98
CA ARG A 150 4.45 -0.41 17.90
C ARG A 150 3.26 -1.22 18.39
N ARG A 151 2.84 -2.23 17.61
CA ARG A 151 1.75 -3.16 17.94
C ARG A 151 2.28 -4.60 18.02
N SER A 152 1.47 -5.52 18.52
CA SER A 152 1.83 -6.95 18.64
C SER A 152 2.22 -7.61 17.30
N ASP A 153 1.69 -7.13 16.17
CA ASP A 153 2.03 -7.60 14.82
C ASP A 153 3.21 -6.85 14.18
N PHE A 154 3.98 -6.07 14.94
CA PHE A 154 5.08 -5.25 14.43
C PHE A 154 6.08 -6.04 13.58
N GLY A 155 6.52 -7.21 14.04
CA GLY A 155 7.50 -8.03 13.31
C GLY A 155 6.97 -8.49 11.94
N VAL A 156 5.68 -8.87 11.89
CA VAL A 156 5.01 -9.30 10.65
C VAL A 156 4.82 -8.10 9.71
N SER A 157 4.38 -6.96 10.23
CA SER A 157 4.23 -5.71 9.46
C SER A 157 5.57 -5.22 8.91
N MET A 158 6.63 -5.19 9.73
CA MET A 158 7.98 -4.83 9.28
C MET A 158 8.48 -5.75 8.18
N SER A 159 8.35 -7.07 8.37
CA SER A 159 8.75 -8.06 7.36
C SER A 159 8.00 -7.86 6.04
N HIS A 160 6.70 -7.52 6.10
CA HIS A 160 5.92 -7.17 4.93
C HIS A 160 6.42 -5.91 4.21
N HIS A 161 6.72 -4.83 4.93
CA HIS A 161 7.23 -3.60 4.31
C HIS A 161 8.59 -3.84 3.64
N VAL A 162 9.48 -4.59 4.28
CA VAL A 162 10.77 -4.99 3.69
C VAL A 162 10.57 -5.87 2.45
N ALA A 163 9.73 -6.91 2.54
CA ALA A 163 9.43 -7.78 1.40
C ALA A 163 8.79 -7.01 0.23
N THR A 164 7.92 -6.05 0.52
CA THR A 164 7.25 -5.22 -0.49
C THR A 164 8.23 -4.26 -1.14
N LEU A 165 9.14 -3.63 -0.39
CA LEU A 165 10.18 -2.79 -0.96
C LEU A 165 11.11 -3.61 -1.87
N ILE A 166 11.52 -4.80 -1.44
CA ILE A 166 12.32 -5.73 -2.26
C ILE A 166 11.54 -6.11 -3.53
N LEU A 167 10.25 -6.43 -3.41
CA LEU A 167 9.39 -6.74 -4.55
C LEU A 167 9.31 -5.58 -5.54
N ILE A 168 9.11 -4.34 -5.09
CA ILE A 168 9.03 -3.17 -5.97
C ILE A 168 10.37 -2.95 -6.70
N VAL A 169 11.50 -3.04 -5.99
CA VAL A 169 12.83 -2.83 -6.58
C VAL A 169 13.18 -3.96 -7.56
N LEU A 170 13.00 -5.22 -7.16
CA LEU A 170 13.32 -6.36 -8.02
C LEU A 170 12.36 -6.47 -9.20
N SER A 171 11.07 -6.19 -9.04
CA SER A 171 10.13 -6.16 -10.16
C SER A 171 10.48 -5.07 -11.17
N TYR A 172 11.01 -3.92 -10.72
CA TYR A 172 11.52 -2.90 -11.62
C TYR A 172 12.74 -3.38 -12.41
N ILE A 173 13.75 -3.92 -11.71
CA ILE A 173 15.01 -4.38 -12.31
C ILE A 173 14.78 -5.57 -13.26
N PHE A 174 13.94 -6.53 -12.87
CA PHE A 174 13.59 -7.71 -13.67
C PHE A 174 12.46 -7.43 -14.68
N ARG A 175 12.05 -6.16 -14.83
CA ARG A 175 11.09 -5.70 -15.84
C ARG A 175 9.70 -6.36 -15.72
N PHE A 176 9.28 -6.68 -14.50
CA PHE A 176 7.90 -7.05 -14.15
C PHE A 176 7.00 -5.80 -13.93
N ALA A 177 7.37 -4.66 -14.50
CA ALA A 177 6.75 -3.36 -14.22
C ALA A 177 5.23 -3.39 -14.42
N ARG A 178 4.77 -4.01 -15.52
CA ARG A 178 3.35 -4.12 -15.89
C ARG A 178 2.53 -4.88 -14.85
N VAL A 179 2.91 -6.13 -14.56
CA VAL A 179 2.20 -6.94 -13.55
C VAL A 179 2.30 -6.30 -12.15
N GLY A 180 3.46 -5.78 -11.79
CA GLY A 180 3.64 -5.15 -10.48
C GLY A 180 2.81 -3.87 -10.29
N SER A 181 2.47 -3.14 -11.36
CA SER A 181 1.54 -2.01 -11.27
C SER A 181 0.12 -2.42 -10.86
N VAL A 182 -0.35 -3.56 -11.38
CA VAL A 182 -1.64 -4.13 -10.99
C VAL A 182 -1.56 -4.69 -9.57
N VAL A 183 -0.44 -5.32 -9.19
CA VAL A 183 -0.19 -5.73 -7.80
C VAL A 183 -0.32 -4.53 -6.86
N LEU A 184 0.35 -3.41 -7.15
CA LEU A 184 0.26 -2.20 -6.30
C LEU A 184 -1.18 -1.72 -6.12
N ALA A 185 -1.95 -1.57 -7.21
CA ALA A 185 -3.35 -1.14 -7.16
C ALA A 185 -4.23 -2.09 -6.32
N LEU A 186 -4.10 -3.40 -6.50
CA LEU A 186 -4.89 -4.39 -5.75
C LEU A 186 -4.63 -4.34 -4.24
N HIS A 187 -3.40 -4.03 -3.83
CA HIS A 187 -3.03 -4.00 -2.42
C HIS A 187 -3.44 -2.68 -1.77
N ASP A 188 -3.18 -1.55 -2.40
CA ASP A 188 -3.41 -0.22 -1.82
C ASP A 188 -4.90 0.14 -1.71
N ALA A 189 -5.74 -0.29 -2.66
CA ALA A 189 -7.19 0.00 -2.66
C ALA A 189 -7.90 -0.41 -1.36
N ASN A 190 -7.55 -1.58 -0.80
CA ASN A 190 -8.15 -2.10 0.42
C ASN A 190 -7.84 -1.25 1.66
N ASP A 191 -6.62 -0.71 1.73
CA ASP A 191 -6.14 -0.03 2.92
C ASP A 191 -6.76 1.37 3.07
N VAL A 192 -7.33 1.93 2.00
CA VAL A 192 -8.21 3.10 2.05
C VAL A 192 -9.39 2.86 2.99
N PHE A 193 -10.11 1.74 2.84
CA PHE A 193 -11.26 1.42 3.69
C PHE A 193 -10.85 1.18 5.15
N LEU A 194 -9.70 0.53 5.36
CA LEU A 194 -9.14 0.28 6.69
C LEU A 194 -8.89 1.59 7.45
N GLU A 195 -8.21 2.54 6.81
CA GLU A 195 -7.84 3.79 7.47
C GLU A 195 -9.03 4.72 7.67
N ILE A 196 -10.01 4.73 6.75
CA ILE A 196 -11.30 5.41 6.95
C ILE A 196 -12.04 4.82 8.17
N GLY A 197 -12.07 3.50 8.30
CA GLY A 197 -12.70 2.81 9.44
C GLY A 197 -12.06 3.20 10.77
N LYS A 198 -10.72 3.18 10.84
CA LYS A 198 -9.96 3.59 12.03
C LYS A 198 -10.21 5.06 12.39
N MET A 199 -10.09 5.97 11.42
CA MET A 199 -10.37 7.39 11.64
C MET A 199 -11.79 7.62 12.17
N SER A 200 -12.77 6.93 11.59
CA SER A 200 -14.19 7.04 12.00
C SER A 200 -14.39 6.52 13.43
N LYS A 201 -13.75 5.39 13.78
CA LYS A 201 -13.80 4.84 15.14
C LYS A 201 -13.15 5.79 16.16
N TYR A 202 -12.00 6.38 15.83
CA TYR A 202 -11.37 7.37 16.71
C TYR A 202 -12.22 8.64 16.84
N GLY A 203 -12.86 9.09 15.76
CA GLY A 203 -13.78 10.23 15.75
C GLY A 203 -15.15 9.96 16.40
N GLY A 204 -15.44 8.74 16.87
CA GLY A 204 -16.74 8.38 17.48
C GLY A 204 -17.88 8.18 16.48
N ALA A 205 -17.59 8.14 15.17
CA ALA A 205 -18.58 7.89 14.12
C ALA A 205 -18.77 6.39 13.90
N GLU A 206 -19.45 5.71 14.84
CA GLU A 206 -19.58 4.24 14.86
C GLU A 206 -20.23 3.67 13.60
N THR A 207 -21.30 4.29 13.07
CA THR A 207 -21.96 3.82 11.85
C THR A 207 -21.03 3.84 10.65
N LEU A 208 -20.27 4.94 10.48
CA LEU A 208 -19.31 5.06 9.38
C LEU A 208 -18.15 4.07 9.55
N ALA A 209 -17.67 3.88 10.77
CA ALA A 209 -16.65 2.89 11.08
C ALA A 209 -17.12 1.46 10.72
N SER A 210 -18.38 1.12 11.03
CA SER A 210 -18.94 -0.21 10.74
C SER A 210 -19.10 -0.44 9.24
N ILE A 211 -19.61 0.56 8.51
CA ILE A 211 -19.70 0.49 7.04
C ILE A 211 -18.31 0.33 6.41
N ALA A 212 -17.35 1.15 6.82
CA ALA A 212 -15.98 1.07 6.31
C ALA A 212 -15.30 -0.27 6.64
N PHE A 213 -15.54 -0.82 7.83
CA PHE A 213 -15.03 -2.15 8.19
C PHE A 213 -15.62 -3.26 7.33
N VAL A 214 -16.94 -3.26 7.07
CA VAL A 214 -17.56 -4.24 6.17
C VAL A 214 -17.00 -4.13 4.75
N LEU A 215 -16.85 -2.90 4.24
CA LEU A 215 -16.22 -2.68 2.93
C LEU A 215 -14.79 -3.20 2.89
N PHE A 216 -14.00 -2.94 3.93
CA PHE A 216 -12.63 -3.46 4.08
C PHE A 216 -12.60 -4.99 4.06
N VAL A 217 -13.49 -5.67 4.78
CA VAL A 217 -13.55 -7.14 4.78
C VAL A 217 -13.87 -7.68 3.38
N VAL A 218 -14.87 -7.11 2.71
CA VAL A 218 -15.27 -7.53 1.37
C VAL A 218 -14.16 -7.25 0.36
N SER A 219 -13.52 -6.07 0.40
CA SER A 219 -12.40 -5.75 -0.48
C SER A 219 -11.19 -6.65 -0.23
N TRP A 220 -10.89 -6.99 1.02
CA TRP A 220 -9.79 -7.90 1.34
C TRP A 220 -9.99 -9.27 0.70
N LEU A 221 -11.18 -9.85 0.84
CA LEU A 221 -11.51 -11.14 0.26
C LEU A 221 -11.42 -11.09 -1.27
N LEU A 222 -12.04 -10.11 -1.90
CA LEU A 222 -12.09 -10.00 -3.36
C LEU A 222 -10.71 -9.71 -3.97
N LEU A 223 -9.97 -8.74 -3.44
CA LEU A 223 -8.73 -8.27 -4.04
C LEU A 223 -7.54 -9.18 -3.70
N ARG A 224 -7.36 -9.53 -2.41
CA ARG A 224 -6.14 -10.21 -1.93
C ARG A 224 -6.26 -11.74 -1.89
N LEU A 225 -7.47 -12.29 -1.75
CA LEU A 225 -7.69 -13.74 -1.65
C LEU A 225 -8.35 -14.37 -2.88
N ILE A 226 -8.96 -13.57 -3.75
CA ILE A 226 -9.55 -14.04 -5.00
C ILE A 226 -8.75 -13.49 -6.19
N TYR A 227 -8.76 -12.18 -6.42
CA TYR A 227 -8.16 -11.63 -7.63
C TYR A 227 -6.64 -11.86 -7.69
N TYR A 228 -5.93 -11.55 -6.60
CA TYR A 228 -4.48 -11.74 -6.52
C TYR A 228 -4.02 -13.18 -6.81
N PRO A 229 -4.51 -14.24 -6.13
CA PRO A 229 -4.03 -15.59 -6.41
C PRO A 229 -4.53 -16.17 -7.74
N PHE A 230 -5.79 -15.92 -8.13
CA PHE A 230 -6.36 -16.58 -9.30
C PHE A 230 -6.01 -15.91 -10.63
N TRP A 231 -5.69 -14.61 -10.64
CA TRP A 231 -5.28 -13.90 -11.87
C TRP A 231 -3.81 -13.56 -11.85
N ILE A 232 -3.31 -12.92 -10.79
CA ILE A 232 -1.92 -12.44 -10.77
C ILE A 232 -0.95 -13.61 -10.58
N LEU A 233 -1.08 -14.39 -9.50
CA LEU A 233 -0.18 -15.52 -9.26
C LEU A 233 -0.31 -16.59 -10.35
N TRP A 234 -1.51 -16.80 -10.89
CA TRP A 234 -1.69 -17.68 -12.03
C TRP A 234 -0.91 -17.18 -13.25
N SER A 235 -1.00 -15.89 -13.58
CA SER A 235 -0.28 -15.30 -14.70
C SER A 235 1.25 -15.34 -14.50
N THR A 236 1.73 -14.98 -13.31
CA THR A 236 3.18 -15.01 -13.00
C THR A 236 3.75 -16.41 -12.86
N SER A 237 2.93 -17.43 -12.58
CA SER A 237 3.38 -18.82 -12.48
C SER A 237 3.25 -19.60 -13.78
N TYR A 238 2.19 -19.35 -14.56
CA TYR A 238 1.88 -20.14 -15.76
C TYR A 238 2.09 -19.34 -17.05
N GLU A 239 1.44 -18.18 -17.21
CA GLU A 239 1.48 -17.44 -18.48
C GLU A 239 2.90 -16.99 -18.84
N VAL A 240 3.69 -16.52 -17.86
CA VAL A 240 5.09 -16.12 -18.12
C VAL A 240 5.94 -17.27 -18.68
N LEU A 241 5.71 -18.50 -18.24
CA LEU A 241 6.48 -19.68 -18.69
C LEU A 241 6.14 -20.08 -20.12
N LEU A 242 4.95 -19.72 -20.61
CA LEU A 242 4.54 -19.97 -21.99
C LEU A 242 5.23 -19.01 -22.98
N VAL A 243 5.68 -17.84 -22.50
CA VAL A 243 6.25 -16.79 -23.34
C VAL A 243 7.78 -16.72 -23.19
N LEU A 244 8.33 -17.16 -22.06
CA LEU A 244 9.78 -17.14 -21.81
C LEU A 244 10.56 -17.99 -22.83
N ASP A 245 11.37 -17.32 -23.65
CA ASP A 245 12.35 -17.99 -24.51
C ASP A 245 13.58 -18.41 -23.70
N LYS A 246 13.59 -19.69 -23.30
CA LYS A 246 14.69 -20.31 -22.55
C LYS A 246 15.99 -20.44 -23.33
N ASN A 247 15.95 -20.34 -24.66
CA ASN A 247 17.17 -20.36 -25.47
C ASN A 247 17.84 -18.99 -25.47
N LYS A 248 17.05 -17.91 -25.51
CA LYS A 248 17.54 -16.53 -25.44
C LYS A 248 18.01 -16.15 -24.04
N HIS A 249 17.30 -16.61 -23.01
CA HIS A 249 17.56 -16.28 -21.59
C HIS A 249 17.70 -17.54 -20.73
N PRO A 250 18.77 -18.35 -20.90
CA PRO A 250 18.88 -19.66 -20.25
C PRO A 250 19.11 -19.60 -18.74
N VAL A 251 19.71 -18.52 -18.23
CA VAL A 251 20.08 -18.37 -16.81
C VAL A 251 19.23 -17.29 -16.13
N ASP A 252 19.20 -16.08 -16.70
CA ASP A 252 18.55 -14.93 -16.06
C ASP A 252 17.02 -15.08 -15.97
N GLY A 253 16.37 -15.57 -17.03
CA GLY A 253 14.92 -15.76 -17.07
C GLY A 253 14.39 -16.65 -15.93
N PRO A 254 14.91 -17.87 -15.75
CA PRO A 254 14.53 -18.73 -14.63
C PRO A 254 14.79 -18.10 -13.26
N ILE A 255 15.93 -17.43 -13.05
CA ILE A 255 16.25 -16.78 -11.77
C ILE A 255 15.21 -15.69 -11.45
N TYR A 256 14.93 -14.80 -12.40
CA TYR A 256 13.96 -13.73 -12.21
C TYR A 256 12.56 -14.29 -11.91
N TYR A 257 12.16 -15.35 -12.63
CA TYR A 257 10.91 -16.05 -12.41
C TYR A 257 10.78 -16.61 -10.97
N TYR A 258 11.78 -17.36 -10.50
CA TYR A 258 11.69 -18.01 -9.19
C TYR A 258 11.74 -16.99 -8.05
N VAL A 259 12.65 -16.02 -8.11
CA VAL A 259 12.77 -14.99 -7.07
C VAL A 259 11.47 -14.19 -6.94
N PHE A 260 10.92 -13.71 -8.07
CA PHE A 260 9.71 -12.91 -8.06
C PHE A 260 8.50 -13.70 -7.57
N ASN A 261 8.26 -14.92 -8.09
CA ASN A 261 7.14 -15.73 -7.66
C ASN A 261 7.24 -16.14 -6.19
N THR A 262 8.41 -16.52 -5.68
CA THR A 262 8.57 -16.87 -4.27
C THR A 262 8.15 -15.70 -3.37
N LEU A 263 8.57 -14.48 -3.67
CA LEU A 263 8.18 -13.29 -2.91
C LEU A 263 6.67 -13.01 -3.00
N LEU A 264 6.05 -13.17 -4.17
CA LEU A 264 4.60 -13.01 -4.33
C LEU A 264 3.80 -14.07 -3.54
N PHE A 265 4.27 -15.32 -3.50
CA PHE A 265 3.67 -16.37 -2.67
C PHE A 265 3.87 -16.10 -1.17
N CYS A 266 5.03 -15.57 -0.76
CA CYS A 266 5.23 -15.11 0.61
C CYS A 266 4.22 -14.02 1.00
N LEU A 267 3.93 -13.06 0.10
CA LEU A 267 2.87 -12.08 0.32
C LEU A 267 1.50 -12.74 0.49
N LEU A 268 1.15 -13.74 -0.32
CA LEU A 268 -0.12 -14.46 -0.17
C LEU A 268 -0.26 -15.10 1.22
N VAL A 269 0.81 -15.72 1.73
CA VAL A 269 0.80 -16.31 3.08
C VAL A 269 0.51 -15.26 4.14
N LEU A 270 1.11 -14.08 4.03
CA LEU A 270 0.81 -12.96 4.92
C LEU A 270 -0.64 -12.49 4.80
N HIS A 271 -1.20 -12.44 3.59
CA HIS A 271 -2.61 -12.09 3.40
C HIS A 271 -3.56 -13.08 4.06
N ILE A 272 -3.24 -14.38 4.01
CA ILE A 272 -4.02 -15.42 4.69
C ILE A 272 -3.90 -15.24 6.21
N TYR A 273 -2.71 -14.95 6.73
CA TYR A 273 -2.50 -14.67 8.15
C TYR A 273 -3.39 -13.51 8.64
N TRP A 274 -3.36 -12.36 7.96
CA TRP A 274 -4.20 -11.22 8.35
C TRP A 274 -5.68 -11.49 8.11
N TRP A 275 -6.05 -12.26 7.09
CA TRP A 275 -7.45 -12.67 6.89
C TRP A 275 -8.01 -13.40 8.11
N VAL A 276 -7.23 -14.30 8.73
CA VAL A 276 -7.65 -14.99 9.97
C VAL A 276 -7.93 -13.98 11.08
N LEU A 277 -7.10 -12.94 11.23
CA LEU A 277 -7.32 -11.88 12.23
C LEU A 277 -8.55 -11.03 11.92
N ILE A 278 -8.72 -10.63 10.67
CA ILE A 278 -9.86 -9.83 10.20
C ILE A 278 -11.16 -10.61 10.37
N TYR A 279 -11.17 -11.89 10.02
CA TYR A 279 -12.32 -12.77 10.20
C TYR A 279 -12.70 -12.93 11.67
N ARG A 280 -11.72 -13.10 12.57
CA ARG A 280 -11.98 -13.12 14.03
C ARG A 280 -12.61 -11.82 14.51
N MET A 281 -12.15 -10.67 14.01
CA MET A 281 -12.75 -9.37 14.33
C MET A 281 -14.18 -9.26 13.80
N LEU A 282 -14.45 -9.74 12.58
CA LEU A 282 -15.79 -9.76 12.00
C LEU A 282 -16.76 -10.60 12.84
N VAL A 283 -16.35 -11.81 13.26
CA VAL A 283 -17.19 -12.68 14.11
C VAL A 283 -17.53 -11.97 15.42
N LYS A 284 -16.53 -11.38 16.09
CA LYS A 284 -16.76 -10.59 17.32
C LYS A 284 -17.73 -9.43 17.10
N GLN A 285 -17.65 -8.73 15.98
CA GLN A 285 -18.56 -7.62 15.66
C GLN A 285 -20.00 -8.12 15.44
N ILE A 286 -20.18 -9.27 14.78
CA ILE A 286 -21.49 -9.88 14.58
C ILE A 286 -22.10 -10.30 15.94
N GLU A 287 -21.30 -10.94 16.80
CA GLU A 287 -21.71 -11.32 18.17
C GLU A 287 -22.09 -10.09 19.02
N ALA A 288 -21.37 -8.98 18.86
CA ALA A 288 -21.64 -7.71 19.52
C ALA A 288 -22.76 -6.87 18.88
N ARG A 289 -23.61 -7.47 18.03
CA ARG A 289 -24.71 -6.79 17.32
C ARG A 289 -24.29 -5.55 16.51
N GLY A 290 -23.11 -5.60 15.91
CA GLY A 290 -22.60 -4.55 15.02
C GLY A 290 -21.72 -3.51 15.70
N GLN A 291 -21.52 -3.58 17.02
CA GLN A 291 -20.53 -2.73 17.72
C GLN A 291 -19.12 -3.21 17.40
N ILE A 292 -18.26 -2.30 16.94
CA ILE A 292 -16.88 -2.61 16.59
C ILE A 292 -16.07 -2.74 17.87
N SER A 293 -15.65 -3.95 18.22
CA SER A 293 -14.74 -4.22 19.34
C SER A 293 -13.31 -3.70 19.06
N GLU A 294 -12.49 -3.57 20.10
CA GLU A 294 -11.09 -3.14 19.95
C GLU A 294 -10.29 -4.04 18.99
N ASP A 295 -9.30 -3.45 18.30
CA ASP A 295 -8.46 -4.19 17.36
C ASP A 295 -7.73 -5.27 18.16
N VAL A 296 -7.84 -6.54 17.75
CA VAL A 296 -7.25 -7.67 18.50
C VAL A 296 -5.72 -7.53 18.61
N ARG A 297 -5.12 -6.65 17.81
CA ARG A 297 -3.69 -6.34 17.82
C ARG A 297 -3.31 -5.21 18.78
N SER A 298 -4.27 -4.41 19.26
CA SER A 298 -4.03 -3.31 20.21
C SER A 298 -4.06 -3.74 21.68
N ASP A 299 -4.53 -4.95 22.01
CA ASP A 299 -4.66 -5.43 23.40
C ASP A 299 -3.32 -5.58 24.14
N SER A 300 -2.17 -5.62 23.44
CA SER A 300 -0.85 -5.69 24.07
C SER A 300 -0.29 -4.34 24.52
N GLU A 301 -1.00 -3.23 24.29
CA GLU A 301 -0.54 -1.88 24.70
C GLU A 301 -0.68 -1.61 26.21
N GLY A 302 -1.26 -2.54 26.99
CA GLY A 302 -1.54 -2.36 28.42
C GLY A 302 -0.63 -3.12 29.39
N GLU A 303 0.28 -3.98 28.92
CA GLU A 303 1.11 -4.81 29.81
C GLU A 303 2.50 -4.22 30.10
N GLU A 304 2.94 -3.16 29.41
CA GLU A 304 4.28 -2.56 29.60
C GLU A 304 4.31 -1.31 30.52
N ASP A 305 3.17 -0.80 30.99
CA ASP A 305 3.12 0.37 31.90
C ASP A 305 3.03 -0.03 33.41
N HIS A 306 3.30 -1.29 33.76
CA HIS A 306 3.23 -1.80 35.15
C HIS A 306 4.52 -2.41 35.72
N GLU A 307 5.66 -2.31 35.03
CA GLU A 307 6.97 -2.66 35.57
C GLU A 307 7.97 -1.52 35.33
N ASP A 308 7.89 -0.48 36.16
CA ASP A 308 9.01 0.23 36.83
C ASP A 308 8.52 1.42 37.68
#